data_AF-A0A2M8CGI1-F1
#
_entry.id   AF-A0A2M8CGI1-F1
#
_cell.length_a   1.000
_cell.length_b   1.000
_cell.length_c   1.000
_cell.angle_alpha   90.00
_cell.angle_beta   90.00
_cell.angle_gamma   90.00
#
_symmetry.space_group_name_H-M   'P 1'
#
loop_
_entity.id
_entity.type
_entity.pdbx_description
1 polymer ?
#
loop_
_entity_poly.entity_id
_entity_poly.type
_entity_poly.pdbx_seq_one_letter_code
_entity_poly.pdbx_strand_id
1 'polypeptide(L)'
;IDKMDIIYMTRIQGERFPDPLEYEKVKNSYILNNSMLANSKENVRVLHPLPRVNEISEDVDDNPKAYYFQQARNGVYVRQALIAAILGLK
;
A
#
# COMPACT_ATOMS: atom_id res chain seq x y z
N ILE A 1 -5.35 3.95 -14.40
CA ILE A 1 -5.81 4.10 -13.00
C ILE A 1 -7.29 4.48 -12.93
N ASP A 2 -7.79 5.21 -13.92
CA ASP A 2 -9.05 5.98 -13.94
C ASP A 2 -10.33 5.18 -13.67
N LYS A 3 -10.33 3.86 -13.88
CA LYS A 3 -11.48 2.98 -13.63
C LYS A 3 -11.40 2.19 -12.32
N MET A 4 -10.31 2.30 -11.58
CA MET A 4 -10.06 1.52 -10.37
C MET A 4 -10.79 2.13 -9.16
N ASP A 5 -11.35 1.26 -8.32
CA ASP A 5 -11.89 1.63 -7.00
C ASP A 5 -10.84 1.47 -5.90
N ILE A 6 -9.90 0.53 -6.08
CA ILE A 6 -8.80 0.25 -5.16
C ILE A 6 -7.51 0.11 -5.97
N ILE A 7 -6.43 0.72 -5.45
CA ILE A 7 -5.06 0.51 -5.93
C ILE A 7 -4.31 -0.15 -4.79
N TYR A 8 -3.89 -1.41 -4.97
CA TYR A 8 -3.10 -2.11 -3.96
C TYR A 8 -1.65 -2.19 -4.40
N MET A 9 -0.80 -1.43 -3.74
CA MET A 9 0.63 -1.36 -4.03
C MET A 9 1.39 -2.40 -3.20
N THR A 10 2.51 -2.88 -3.73
CA THR A 10 3.42 -3.80 -3.02
C THR A 10 4.86 -3.40 -3.26
N ARG A 11 5.68 -3.53 -2.22
CA ARG A 11 7.14 -3.44 -2.33
C ARG A 11 7.71 -4.54 -3.24
N ILE A 12 8.63 -4.17 -4.13
CA ILE A 12 9.52 -5.14 -4.77
C ILE A 12 10.53 -5.62 -3.72
N GLN A 13 10.42 -6.90 -3.35
CA GLN A 13 11.21 -7.51 -2.28
C GLN A 13 12.59 -7.93 -2.79
N GLY A 14 13.60 -7.09 -2.54
CA GLY A 14 14.99 -7.35 -2.95
C GLY A 14 15.56 -8.65 -2.38
N GLU A 15 15.10 -9.06 -1.20
CA GLU A 15 15.44 -10.33 -0.55
C GLU A 15 15.02 -11.58 -1.33
N ARG A 16 14.20 -11.42 -2.39
CA ARG A 16 13.79 -12.52 -3.28
C ARG A 16 14.62 -12.64 -4.55
N PHE A 17 15.56 -11.72 -4.79
CA PHE A 17 16.39 -11.74 -5.99
C PHE A 17 17.69 -12.51 -5.70
N PRO A 18 18.10 -13.43 -6.58
CA PRO A 18 19.37 -14.14 -6.45
C PRO A 18 20.58 -13.23 -6.73
N ASP A 19 20.40 -12.20 -7.58
CA ASP A 19 21.41 -11.20 -7.92
C ASP A 19 20.93 -9.78 -7.55
N PRO A 20 21.64 -9.05 -6.68
CA PRO A 20 21.36 -7.65 -6.37
C PRO A 20 21.29 -6.73 -7.60
N LEU A 21 22.05 -7.01 -8.67
CA LEU A 21 22.02 -6.20 -9.89
C LEU A 21 20.70 -6.33 -10.66
N GLU A 22 20.02 -7.47 -10.58
CA GLU A 22 18.69 -7.64 -11.16
C GLU A 22 17.64 -6.85 -10.39
N TYR A 23 17.73 -6.85 -9.05
CA TYR A 23 16.86 -6.03 -8.21
C TYR A 23 17.02 -4.54 -8.52
N GLU A 24 18.26 -4.04 -8.62
CA GLU A 24 18.54 -2.63 -8.91
C GLU A 24 17.92 -2.17 -10.24
N LYS A 25 17.84 -3.04 -11.25
CA LYS A 25 17.20 -2.73 -12.53
C LYS A 25 15.69 -2.56 -12.45
N VAL A 26 15.02 -3.20 -11.49
CA VAL A 26 13.55 -3.27 -11.44
C VAL A 26 12.91 -2.60 -10.23
N LYS A 27 13.67 -2.29 -9.17
CA LYS A 27 13.15 -1.76 -7.90
C LYS A 27 12.32 -0.47 -8.04
N ASN A 28 12.55 0.30 -9.10
CA ASN A 28 11.88 1.57 -9.39
C ASN A 28 10.92 1.50 -10.59
N SER A 29 10.59 0.30 -11.08
CA SER A 29 9.73 0.16 -12.27
C SER A 29 8.27 0.54 -12.02
N TYR A 30 7.81 0.50 -10.77
CA TYR A 30 6.42 0.76 -10.40
C TYR A 30 6.37 1.71 -9.20
N ILE A 31 6.38 3.01 -9.49
CA ILE A 31 6.29 4.09 -8.51
C ILE A 31 4.98 4.83 -8.73
N LEU A 32 4.14 4.88 -7.70
CA LEU A 32 2.93 5.71 -7.69
C LEU A 32 3.29 7.14 -7.26
N ASN A 33 3.02 8.11 -8.13
CA ASN A 33 3.14 9.54 -7.84
C ASN A 33 1.76 10.19 -7.80
N ASN A 34 1.63 11.33 -7.12
CA ASN A 34 0.34 11.99 -6.94
C ASN A 34 -0.30 12.43 -8.27
N SER A 35 0.53 12.83 -9.25
CA SER A 35 0.08 13.20 -10.60
C SER A 35 -0.67 12.07 -11.32
N MET A 36 -0.36 10.80 -11.02
CA MET A 36 -1.04 9.64 -11.60
C MET A 36 -2.47 9.46 -11.06
N LEU A 37 -2.83 10.13 -9.97
CA LEU A 37 -4.15 10.10 -9.34
C LEU A 37 -5.07 11.23 -9.81
N ALA A 38 -4.61 12.12 -10.70
CA ALA A 38 -5.37 13.28 -11.14
C ALA A 38 -6.71 12.91 -11.80
N ASN A 39 -6.70 11.88 -12.66
CA ASN A 39 -7.88 11.40 -13.39
C ASN A 39 -8.55 10.17 -12.74
N SER A 40 -8.11 9.79 -11.54
CA SER A 40 -8.69 8.65 -10.84
C SER A 40 -10.02 9.02 -10.20
N LYS A 41 -10.90 8.01 -10.03
CA LYS A 41 -12.18 8.21 -9.33
C LYS A 41 -11.96 8.94 -8.00
N GLU A 42 -12.87 9.83 -7.65
CA GLU A 42 -12.77 10.62 -6.41
C GLU A 42 -12.70 9.72 -5.17
N ASN A 43 -13.40 8.59 -5.17
CA ASN A 43 -13.49 7.64 -4.08
C ASN A 43 -12.43 6.52 -4.11
N VAL A 44 -11.48 6.54 -5.05
CA VAL A 44 -10.43 5.50 -5.09
C VAL A 44 -9.63 5.50 -3.80
N ARG A 45 -9.25 4.31 -3.32
CA ARG A 45 -8.33 4.18 -2.17
C ARG A 45 -7.05 3.49 -2.56
N VAL A 46 -5.93 4.08 -2.14
CA VAL A 46 -4.59 3.49 -2.27
C VAL A 46 -4.26 2.73 -0.99
N LEU A 47 -4.00 1.44 -1.13
CA LEU A 47 -3.64 0.50 -0.07
C LEU A 47 -2.19 0.05 -0.24
N HIS A 48 -1.54 -0.25 0.88
CA HIS A 48 -0.17 -0.76 0.92
C HIS A 48 0.05 -1.47 2.26
N PRO A 49 0.62 -2.69 2.28
CA PRO A 49 0.77 -3.45 3.52
C PRO A 49 1.87 -2.90 4.44
N LEU A 50 2.75 -2.03 3.94
CA LEU A 50 3.94 -1.48 4.62
C LEU A 50 4.96 -2.58 5.02
N PRO A 51 6.22 -2.22 5.35
CA PRO A 51 6.85 -0.91 5.12
C PRO A 51 6.97 -0.61 3.63
N ARG A 52 6.88 0.68 3.26
CA ARG A 52 7.16 1.13 1.88
C ARG A 52 8.63 1.52 1.72
N VAL A 53 9.14 1.44 0.50
CA VAL A 53 10.46 1.98 0.13
C VAL A 53 10.31 3.11 -0.87
N ASN A 54 10.09 2.79 -2.15
CA ASN A 54 10.01 3.77 -3.25
C ASN A 54 8.74 3.61 -4.09
N GLU A 55 8.00 2.53 -3.91
CA GLU A 55 6.83 2.16 -4.70
C GLU A 55 5.66 3.15 -4.56
N ILE A 56 5.64 3.98 -3.52
CA ILE A 56 4.71 5.11 -3.34
C ILE A 56 5.55 6.33 -2.97
N SER A 57 5.50 7.37 -3.79
CA SER A 57 6.15 8.65 -3.50
C SER A 57 5.47 9.37 -2.32
N GLU A 58 6.25 10.13 -1.55
CA GLU A 58 5.76 10.89 -0.39
C GLU A 58 4.73 11.98 -0.77
N ASP A 59 4.75 12.46 -2.01
CA ASP A 59 3.76 13.41 -2.53
C ASP A 59 2.32 12.84 -2.56
N VAL A 60 2.17 11.53 -2.41
CA VAL A 60 0.87 10.85 -2.34
C VAL A 60 0.29 10.91 -0.92
N ASP A 61 1.09 11.15 0.12
CA ASP A 61 0.68 11.03 1.53
C ASP A 61 -0.45 11.99 1.90
N ASP A 62 -0.36 13.22 1.41
CA ASP A 62 -1.35 14.27 1.66
C ASP A 62 -2.60 14.13 0.76
N ASN A 63 -2.58 13.23 -0.22
CA ASN A 63 -3.74 13.00 -1.06
C ASN A 63 -4.83 12.28 -0.25
N PRO A 64 -6.09 12.75 -0.24
CA PRO A 64 -7.19 12.09 0.48
C PRO A 64 -7.45 10.64 0.04
N LYS A 65 -6.93 10.23 -1.13
CA LYS A 65 -7.00 8.86 -1.66
C LYS A 65 -6.00 7.92 -0.97
N ALA A 66 -4.98 8.42 -0.28
CA ALA A 66 -4.00 7.62 0.47
C ALA A 66 -4.65 7.00 1.72
N TYR A 67 -4.79 5.67 1.74
CA TYR A 67 -5.48 4.95 2.81
C TYR A 67 -4.57 4.01 3.61
N TYR A 68 -3.33 3.81 3.18
CA TYR A 68 -2.40 2.84 3.79
C TYR A 68 -2.05 3.13 5.26
N PHE A 69 -2.06 4.39 5.71
CA PHE A 69 -1.90 4.70 7.14
C PHE A 69 -3.14 4.30 7.97
N GLN A 70 -4.34 4.59 7.45
CA GLN A 70 -5.59 4.15 8.08
C GLN A 70 -5.69 2.62 8.06
N GLN A 71 -5.27 1.97 6.98
CA GLN A 71 -5.16 0.51 6.87
C GLN A 71 -4.27 -0.07 7.97
N ALA A 72 -3.08 0.51 8.20
CA ALA A 72 -2.18 0.05 9.25
C ALA A 72 -2.81 0.17 10.65
N ARG A 73 -3.50 1.29 10.92
CA ARG A 73 -4.30 1.47 12.15
C ARG A 73 -5.40 0.43 12.27
N ASN A 74 -6.12 0.15 11.19
CA ASN A 74 -7.17 -0.88 11.16
C ASN A 74 -6.63 -2.27 11.52
N GLY A 75 -5.35 -2.55 11.27
CA GLY A 75 -4.69 -3.79 11.70
C GLY A 75 -4.74 -4.03 13.22
N VAL A 76 -4.77 -2.97 14.05
CA VAL A 76 -4.95 -3.12 15.51
C VAL A 76 -6.35 -3.64 15.82
N TYR A 77 -7.38 -3.01 15.28
CA TYR A 77 -8.77 -3.37 15.53
C TYR A 77 -9.11 -4.77 15.00
N VAL A 78 -8.60 -5.11 13.81
CA VAL A 78 -8.79 -6.46 13.23
C VAL A 78 -8.16 -7.53 14.12
N ARG A 79 -6.94 -7.29 14.64
CA ARG A 79 -6.29 -8.25 15.55
C ARG A 79 -7.03 -8.37 16.88
N GLN A 80 -7.49 -7.26 17.46
CA GLN A 80 -8.30 -7.28 18.68
C GLN A 80 -9.58 -8.09 18.48
N ALA A 81 -10.32 -7.83 17.39
CA ALA A 81 -11.54 -8.55 17.05
C ALA A 81 -11.27 -10.05 16.82
N LEU A 82 -10.20 -10.38 16.09
CA LEU A 82 -9.81 -11.77 15.84
C LEU A 82 -9.46 -12.51 17.14
N ILE A 83 -8.69 -11.90 18.03
CA ILE A 83 -8.34 -12.48 19.34
C ILE A 83 -9.59 -12.67 20.20
N ALA A 84 -10.47 -11.66 20.27
CA ALA A 84 -11.73 -11.75 21.00
C ALA A 84 -12.61 -12.89 20.48
N ALA A 85 -12.74 -13.02 19.16
CA ALA A 85 -13.51 -14.09 18.52
C ALA A 85 -12.93 -15.49 18.83
N ILE A 86 -11.60 -15.65 18.76
CA ILE A 86 -10.93 -16.92 19.09
C ILE A 86 -11.13 -17.31 20.57
N LEU A 87 -11.12 -16.32 21.47
CA LEU A 87 -11.33 -16.53 22.90
C LEU A 87 -12.81 -16.62 23.31
N GLY A 88 -13.75 -16.47 22.37
CA GLY A 88 -15.19 -16.48 22.64
C GLY A 88 -15.70 -15.26 23.42
N LEU A 89 -14.96 -14.15 23.38
CA LEU A 89 -15.33 -12.88 24.01
C LEU A 89 -16.30 -12.14 23.07
N LYS A 90 -17.45 -11.70 23.61
CA LYS A 90 -18.48 -10.93 22.89
C LYS A 90 -18.40 -9.46 23.22
#